data_AF-Q7X0L6-F1
#
_entry.id   AF-Q7X0L6-F1
#
_cell.length_a   1.000
_cell.length_b   1.000
_cell.length_c   1.000
_cell.angle_alpha   90.00
_cell.angle_beta   90.00
_cell.angle_gamma   90.00
#
_symmetry.space_group_name_H-M   'P 1'
#
loop_
_entity.id
_entity.type
_entity.pdbx_description
1 polymer ?
#
loop_
_entity_poly.entity_id
_entity_poly.type
_entity_poly.pdbx_seq_one_letter_code
_entity_poly.pdbx_strand_id
1 'polypeptide(L)'
;MIIKLLLSYALLPVFGVFVLFLALSARRKFQHRKEVITGERPKDQSNDEIAKGKSKQQIELELLLINNNPILKMLGIIDKNIKVKLLIMILLCGVYYLYSLIDKTTDSSSLLFGFLTILIVTIVIPGILIGSILKSKIKKIMNDLAGFIDLVAVNLQTGMGIEAALKHVATDFKILNPDLTYVMLRIIRKSEITGMSQALQDLSVSLPTAEIRMFCTVMQQSLNFGSSIYHQLVQLSTDIREIQLLAIEEKLGTLSAKMSVPLILFIMFPIIILILAPGVMRVFPHVF
;
A
#
# COMPACT_ATOMS: atom_id res chain seq x y z
N MET A 1 41.57 4.37 11.45
CA MET A 1 41.14 2.95 11.49
C MET A 1 40.11 2.71 12.60
N ILE A 2 40.41 3.09 13.85
CA ILE A 2 39.52 2.92 15.03
C ILE A 2 38.15 3.62 14.89
N ILE A 3 38.09 4.83 14.32
CA ILE A 3 36.81 5.57 14.12
C ILE A 3 35.87 4.87 13.13
N LYS A 4 36.40 4.22 12.08
CA LYS A 4 35.58 3.42 11.15
C LYS A 4 35.04 2.15 11.82
N LEU A 5 35.84 1.56 12.71
CA LEU A 5 35.49 0.40 13.52
C LEU A 5 34.39 0.75 14.56
N LEU A 6 34.51 1.90 15.21
CA LEU A 6 33.51 2.43 16.16
C LEU A 6 32.19 2.80 15.47
N LEU A 7 32.24 3.42 14.29
CA LEU A 7 31.06 3.75 13.49
C LEU A 7 30.32 2.47 13.02
N SER A 8 31.08 1.45 12.62
CA SER A 8 30.54 0.12 12.25
C SER A 8 29.91 -0.59 13.44
N TYR A 9 30.48 -0.48 14.64
CA TYR A 9 29.96 -1.13 15.85
C TYR A 9 28.72 -0.40 16.41
N ALA A 10 28.64 0.92 16.24
CA ALA A 10 27.47 1.72 16.60
C ALA A 10 26.25 1.49 15.67
N LEU A 11 26.48 1.07 14.42
CA LEU A 11 25.41 0.68 13.50
C LEU A 11 24.77 -0.68 13.84
N LEU A 12 25.48 -1.54 14.57
CA LEU A 12 25.06 -2.89 14.94
C LEU A 12 23.80 -2.96 15.84
N PRO A 13 23.65 -2.15 16.91
CA PRO A 13 22.41 -2.12 17.69
C PRO A 13 21.26 -1.47 16.93
N VAL A 14 21.52 -0.45 16.10
CA VAL A 14 20.47 0.23 15.31
C VAL A 14 19.91 -0.71 14.24
N PHE A 15 20.77 -1.46 13.56
CA PHE A 15 20.37 -2.46 12.57
C PHE A 15 19.71 -3.68 13.24
N GLY A 16 20.19 -4.08 14.42
CA GLY A 16 19.58 -5.15 15.22
C GLY A 16 18.16 -4.82 15.68
N VAL A 17 17.92 -3.59 16.16
CA VAL A 17 16.58 -3.10 16.53
C VAL A 17 15.68 -2.99 15.30
N PHE A 18 16.21 -2.55 14.16
CA PHE A 18 15.49 -2.50 12.89
C PHE A 18 15.10 -3.89 12.37
N VAL A 19 15.99 -4.87 12.49
CA VAL A 19 15.76 -6.29 12.14
C VAL A 19 14.77 -6.95 13.09
N LEU A 20 14.82 -6.67 14.40
CA LEU A 20 13.88 -7.21 15.38
C LEU A 20 12.48 -6.64 15.17
N PHE A 21 12.39 -5.34 14.84
CA PHE A 21 11.13 -4.69 14.47
C PHE A 21 10.53 -5.25 13.17
N LEU A 22 11.37 -5.49 12.15
CA LEU A 22 10.96 -6.15 10.90
C LEU A 22 10.58 -7.63 11.10
N ALA A 23 11.31 -8.36 11.95
CA ALA A 23 11.02 -9.75 12.28
C ALA A 23 9.70 -9.89 13.05
N LEU A 24 9.41 -8.99 13.99
CA LEU A 24 8.10 -8.91 14.66
C LEU A 24 6.98 -8.57 13.67
N SER A 25 7.23 -7.67 12.72
CA SER A 25 6.27 -7.35 11.65
C SER A 25 6.06 -8.52 10.69
N ALA A 26 7.07 -9.36 10.44
CA ALA A 26 6.99 -10.54 9.58
C ALA A 26 6.34 -11.74 10.28
N ARG A 27 6.53 -11.91 11.61
CA ARG A 27 5.94 -13.01 12.39
C ARG A 27 4.41 -12.96 12.39
N ARG A 28 3.83 -11.76 12.41
CA ARG A 28 2.36 -11.57 12.23
C ARG A 28 1.85 -12.06 10.87
N LYS A 29 2.67 -12.07 9.83
CA LYS A 29 2.27 -12.45 8.45
C LYS A 29 2.50 -13.94 8.16
N PHE A 30 3.32 -14.62 8.95
CA PHE A 30 3.72 -16.01 8.72
C PHE A 30 2.83 -17.03 9.45
N GLN A 31 2.31 -16.72 10.64
CA GLN A 31 1.37 -17.60 11.34
C GLN A 31 0.13 -17.90 10.51
N HIS A 32 -0.33 -16.95 9.70
CA HIS A 32 -1.52 -17.10 8.84
C HIS A 32 -1.32 -18.02 7.62
N ARG A 33 -0.08 -18.46 7.32
CA ARG A 33 0.21 -19.37 6.20
C ARG A 33 0.36 -20.83 6.63
N LYS A 34 0.45 -21.13 7.93
CA LYS A 34 0.58 -22.52 8.39
C LYS A 34 -0.71 -23.32 8.21
N GLU A 35 -1.87 -22.68 8.28
CA GLU A 35 -3.18 -23.35 8.15
C GLU A 35 -3.51 -23.74 6.70
N VAL A 36 -2.96 -23.03 5.71
CA VAL A 36 -3.18 -23.32 4.28
C VAL A 36 -2.28 -24.45 3.75
N ILE A 37 -1.21 -24.81 4.48
CA ILE A 37 -0.25 -25.85 4.07
C ILE A 37 -0.66 -27.24 4.59
N THR A 38 -1.51 -27.33 5.61
CA THR A 38 -1.87 -28.62 6.26
C THR A 38 -3.08 -29.32 5.63
N GLY A 39 -3.70 -28.74 4.60
CA GLY A 39 -4.67 -29.48 3.76
C GLY A 39 -5.95 -29.95 4.46
N GLU A 40 -6.36 -29.35 5.57
CA GLU A 40 -7.72 -29.56 6.09
C GLU A 40 -8.72 -28.73 5.28
N ARG A 41 -9.79 -29.39 4.82
CA ARG A 41 -10.93 -28.73 4.19
C ARG A 41 -11.61 -27.84 5.24
N PRO A 42 -11.88 -26.55 4.96
CA PRO A 42 -12.65 -25.72 5.89
C PRO A 42 -14.08 -26.28 5.91
N LYS A 43 -14.45 -26.84 7.07
CA LYS A 43 -15.81 -27.20 7.43
C LYS A 43 -16.60 -25.91 7.63
N ASP A 44 -17.86 -25.91 7.21
CA ASP A 44 -18.79 -24.78 7.28
C ASP A 44 -18.72 -24.05 8.63
N GLN A 45 -18.14 -22.84 8.64
CA GLN A 45 -18.23 -21.90 9.75
C GLN A 45 -18.47 -20.49 9.23
N SER A 46 -19.77 -20.16 9.16
CA SER A 46 -20.40 -18.92 9.59
C SER A 46 -19.56 -17.62 9.54
N ASN A 47 -19.87 -16.80 8.53
CA ASN A 47 -20.04 -15.34 8.47
C ASN A 47 -19.13 -14.33 9.21
N ASP A 48 -18.21 -14.69 10.11
CA ASP A 48 -17.46 -13.70 10.90
C ASP A 48 -15.94 -13.61 10.59
N GLU A 49 -15.39 -14.46 9.72
CA GLU A 49 -13.94 -14.45 9.40
C GLU A 49 -13.56 -13.77 8.07
N ILE A 50 -14.45 -12.99 7.47
CA ILE A 50 -14.19 -12.28 6.19
C ILE A 50 -13.28 -11.03 6.38
N ALA A 51 -12.90 -10.68 7.61
CA ALA A 51 -12.27 -9.40 7.91
C ALA A 51 -10.72 -9.33 7.90
N LYS A 52 -9.96 -10.44 7.73
CA LYS A 52 -8.47 -10.37 7.90
C LYS A 52 -7.59 -11.04 6.83
N GLY A 53 -8.14 -11.73 5.85
CA GLY A 53 -7.40 -12.27 4.70
C GLY A 53 -7.68 -11.52 3.41
N LYS A 54 -6.69 -11.30 2.55
CA LYS A 54 -6.96 -10.77 1.19
C LYS A 54 -7.80 -11.80 0.43
N SER A 55 -9.03 -11.45 0.04
CA SER A 55 -9.92 -12.35 -0.71
C SER A 55 -9.25 -12.83 -2.01
N LYS A 56 -9.54 -14.06 -2.47
CA LYS A 56 -9.04 -14.59 -3.76
C LYS A 56 -9.22 -13.59 -4.91
N GLN A 57 -10.30 -12.83 -4.89
CA GLN A 57 -10.64 -11.84 -5.91
C GLN A 57 -9.79 -10.56 -5.79
N GLN A 58 -9.41 -10.14 -4.57
CA GLN A 58 -8.43 -9.06 -4.34
C GLN A 58 -7.08 -9.44 -4.94
N ILE A 59 -6.62 -10.67 -4.70
CA ILE A 59 -5.35 -11.16 -5.24
C ILE A 59 -5.37 -11.17 -6.77
N GLU A 60 -6.50 -11.54 -7.38
CA GLU A 60 -6.65 -11.56 -8.83
C GLU A 60 -6.68 -10.14 -9.43
N LEU A 61 -7.33 -9.17 -8.77
CA LEU A 61 -7.27 -7.77 -9.18
C LEU A 61 -5.91 -7.14 -8.98
N GLU A 62 -5.22 -7.48 -7.89
CA GLU A 62 -3.83 -7.09 -7.68
C GLU A 62 -2.95 -7.58 -8.83
N LEU A 63 -3.10 -8.85 -9.23
CA LEU A 63 -2.35 -9.44 -10.33
C LEU A 63 -2.66 -8.78 -11.70
N LEU A 64 -3.88 -8.27 -11.89
CA LEU A 64 -4.29 -7.67 -13.15
C LEU A 64 -3.99 -6.16 -13.23
N LEU A 65 -4.10 -5.42 -12.11
CA LEU A 65 -3.61 -4.04 -12.01
C LEU A 65 -2.08 -3.95 -12.18
N ILE A 66 -1.38 -5.02 -11.78
CA ILE A 66 0.05 -5.23 -12.04
C ILE A 66 0.35 -5.45 -13.53
N ASN A 67 -0.56 -6.07 -14.28
CA ASN A 67 -0.35 -6.42 -15.68
C ASN A 67 -0.42 -5.21 -16.64
N ASN A 68 -1.02 -4.09 -16.21
CA ASN A 68 -1.14 -2.87 -17.03
C ASN A 68 0.15 -2.02 -17.06
N ASN A 69 1.20 -2.40 -16.31
CA ASN A 69 2.50 -1.70 -16.35
C ASN A 69 3.66 -2.72 -16.40
N PRO A 70 4.58 -2.62 -17.38
CA PRO A 70 5.65 -3.61 -17.55
C PRO A 70 6.56 -3.70 -16.32
N ILE A 71 6.79 -2.59 -15.63
CA ILE A 71 7.66 -2.52 -14.43
C ILE A 71 7.00 -3.22 -13.22
N LEU A 72 5.69 -3.05 -13.01
CA LEU A 72 4.96 -3.76 -11.96
C LEU A 72 4.88 -5.24 -12.26
N LYS A 73 4.69 -5.62 -13.53
CA LYS A 73 4.71 -7.02 -13.97
C LYS A 73 6.05 -7.67 -13.65
N MET A 74 7.16 -6.98 -13.93
CA MET A 74 8.50 -7.45 -13.54
C MET A 74 8.61 -7.61 -12.03
N LEU A 75 8.20 -6.60 -11.24
CA LEU A 75 8.24 -6.66 -9.77
C LEU A 75 7.34 -7.75 -9.17
N GLY A 76 6.15 -7.96 -9.75
CA GLY A 76 5.19 -8.98 -9.34
C GLY A 76 5.61 -10.40 -9.74
N ILE A 77 6.27 -10.57 -10.89
CA ILE A 77 6.92 -11.84 -11.27
C ILE A 77 8.05 -12.16 -10.29
N ILE A 78 8.83 -11.15 -9.88
CA ILE A 78 9.92 -11.31 -8.92
C ILE A 78 9.43 -11.75 -7.54
N ASP A 79 8.31 -11.22 -7.04
CA ASP A 79 7.79 -11.61 -5.72
C ASP A 79 6.93 -12.89 -5.74
N LYS A 80 6.22 -13.16 -6.86
CA LYS A 80 5.39 -14.37 -7.01
C LYS A 80 6.18 -15.61 -7.39
N ASN A 81 7.25 -15.45 -8.18
CA ASN A 81 8.02 -16.58 -8.70
C ASN A 81 9.25 -16.80 -7.82
N ILE A 82 9.14 -17.73 -6.86
CA ILE A 82 10.21 -18.07 -5.90
C ILE A 82 11.54 -18.34 -6.61
N LYS A 83 11.51 -18.94 -7.81
CA LYS A 83 12.70 -19.21 -8.63
C LYS A 83 13.44 -17.93 -9.09
N VAL A 84 12.71 -16.89 -9.46
CA VAL A 84 13.30 -15.60 -9.89
C VAL A 84 13.88 -14.85 -8.71
N LYS A 85 13.19 -14.87 -7.55
CA LYS A 85 13.70 -14.33 -6.29
C LYS A 85 15.01 -15.00 -5.88
N LEU A 86 15.09 -16.32 -6.03
CA LEU A 86 16.28 -17.12 -5.73
C LEU A 86 17.42 -16.83 -6.72
N LEU A 87 17.13 -16.66 -8.01
CA LEU A 87 18.12 -16.30 -9.04
C LEU A 87 18.71 -14.90 -8.79
N ILE A 88 17.88 -13.91 -8.46
CA ILE A 88 18.32 -12.56 -8.10
C ILE A 88 19.14 -12.57 -6.81
N MET A 89 18.74 -13.38 -5.82
CA MET A 89 19.50 -13.56 -4.58
C MET A 89 20.88 -14.17 -4.86
N ILE A 90 20.97 -15.19 -5.71
CA ILE A 90 22.24 -15.81 -6.13
C ILE A 90 23.10 -14.81 -6.90
N LEU A 91 22.51 -13.99 -7.77
CA LEU A 91 23.24 -13.01 -8.57
C LEU A 91 23.82 -11.88 -7.69
N LEU A 92 23.02 -11.31 -6.77
CA LEU A 92 23.49 -10.28 -5.82
C LEU A 92 24.55 -10.84 -4.86
N CYS A 93 24.37 -12.08 -4.41
CA CYS A 93 25.34 -12.83 -3.61
C CYS A 93 26.65 -13.02 -4.39
N GLY A 94 26.58 -13.43 -5.67
CA GLY A 94 27.74 -13.61 -6.54
C GLY A 94 28.47 -12.31 -6.85
N VAL A 95 27.75 -11.21 -7.09
CA VAL A 95 28.35 -9.88 -7.32
C VAL A 95 29.03 -9.36 -6.05
N TYR A 96 28.42 -9.53 -4.88
CA TYR A 96 29.03 -9.17 -3.60
C TYR A 96 30.29 -10.01 -3.31
N TYR A 97 30.26 -11.31 -3.63
CA TYR A 97 31.41 -12.19 -3.52
C TYR A 97 32.57 -11.77 -4.44
N LEU A 98 32.28 -11.41 -5.70
CA LEU A 98 33.29 -10.88 -6.63
C LEU A 98 33.88 -9.55 -6.15
N TYR A 99 33.05 -8.65 -5.63
CA TYR A 99 33.50 -7.38 -5.07
C TYR A 99 34.45 -7.60 -3.87
N SER A 100 34.13 -8.56 -3.00
CA SER A 100 35.00 -8.96 -1.89
C SER A 100 36.34 -9.55 -2.33
N LEU A 101 36.44 -10.11 -3.54
CA LEU A 101 37.66 -10.73 -4.05
C LEU A 101 38.63 -9.69 -4.63
N ILE A 102 38.10 -8.54 -5.07
CA ILE A 102 38.87 -7.35 -5.49
C ILE A 102 39.42 -6.59 -4.26
N ASP A 103 38.59 -6.37 -3.23
CA ASP A 103 39.01 -5.71 -1.99
C ASP A 103 39.58 -6.73 -0.97
N LYS A 104 40.90 -6.98 -1.06
CA LYS A 104 41.67 -7.91 -0.19
C LYS A 104 41.70 -7.55 1.32
N THR A 105 40.92 -6.58 1.78
CA THR A 105 40.91 -6.06 3.15
C THR A 105 39.62 -6.38 3.91
N THR A 106 38.95 -7.47 3.58
CA THR A 106 37.63 -7.79 4.12
C THR A 106 37.72 -8.95 5.12
N ASP A 107 37.53 -8.66 6.40
CA ASP A 107 37.50 -9.67 7.48
C ASP A 107 36.36 -10.67 7.26
N SER A 108 36.59 -11.95 7.56
CA SER A 108 35.61 -13.04 7.40
C SER A 108 34.27 -12.77 8.10
N SER A 109 34.28 -12.01 9.20
CA SER A 109 33.08 -11.59 9.93
C SER A 109 32.25 -10.56 9.13
N SER A 110 32.89 -9.57 8.50
CA SER A 110 32.22 -8.54 7.71
C SER A 110 31.55 -9.08 6.44
N LEU A 111 32.08 -10.17 5.87
CA LEU A 111 31.46 -10.87 4.74
C LEU A 111 30.14 -11.54 5.11
N LEU A 112 30.10 -12.24 6.25
CA LEU A 112 28.88 -12.91 6.73
C LEU A 112 27.75 -11.91 7.00
N PHE A 113 28.06 -10.75 7.59
CA PHE A 113 27.07 -9.69 7.80
C PHE A 113 26.56 -9.11 6.47
N GLY A 114 27.44 -8.87 5.50
CA GLY A 114 27.05 -8.41 4.17
C GLY A 114 26.07 -9.35 3.46
N PHE A 115 26.37 -10.65 3.42
CA PHE A 115 25.46 -11.65 2.86
C PHE A 115 24.10 -11.69 3.57
N LEU A 116 24.10 -11.61 4.90
CA LEU A 116 22.86 -11.62 5.68
C LEU A 116 22.00 -10.38 5.39
N THR A 117 22.61 -9.20 5.28
CA THR A 117 21.88 -7.97 4.94
C THR A 117 21.29 -8.03 3.53
N ILE A 118 22.04 -8.51 2.53
CA ILE A 118 21.57 -8.67 1.15
C ILE A 118 20.38 -9.64 1.07
N LEU A 119 20.45 -10.76 1.81
CA LEU A 119 19.38 -11.75 1.85
C LEU A 119 18.09 -11.16 2.43
N ILE A 120 18.19 -10.42 3.54
CA ILE A 120 17.03 -9.76 4.18
C ILE A 120 16.44 -8.68 3.27
N VAL A 121 17.29 -7.81 2.74
CA VAL A 121 16.92 -6.70 1.86
C VAL A 121 16.21 -7.23 0.61
N THR A 122 16.75 -8.26 -0.04
CA THR A 122 16.16 -8.87 -1.25
C THR A 122 14.81 -9.53 -0.98
N ILE A 123 14.58 -10.06 0.22
CA ILE A 123 13.30 -10.71 0.56
C ILE A 123 12.21 -9.69 0.90
N VAL A 124 12.56 -8.65 1.66
CA VAL A 124 11.62 -7.71 2.28
C VAL A 124 11.25 -6.56 1.34
N ILE A 125 12.22 -5.97 0.65
CA ILE A 125 12.01 -4.83 -0.24
C ILE A 125 10.91 -5.05 -1.29
N PRO A 126 10.89 -6.16 -2.07
CA PRO A 126 9.89 -6.33 -3.12
C PRO A 126 8.46 -6.36 -2.55
N GLY A 127 8.26 -7.01 -1.41
CA GLY A 127 6.95 -7.09 -0.77
C GLY A 127 6.42 -5.74 -0.28
N ILE A 128 7.31 -4.86 0.22
CA ILE A 128 6.93 -3.51 0.65
C ILE A 128 6.64 -2.63 -0.57
N LEU A 129 7.48 -2.68 -1.60
CA LEU A 129 7.30 -1.90 -2.83
C LEU A 129 5.98 -2.22 -3.51
N ILE A 130 5.65 -3.51 -3.67
CA ILE A 130 4.39 -3.94 -4.30
C ILE A 130 3.20 -3.45 -3.49
N GLY A 131 3.24 -3.59 -2.16
CA GLY A 131 2.17 -3.11 -1.29
C GLY A 131 1.95 -1.59 -1.40
N SER A 132 3.03 -0.81 -1.43
CA SER A 132 2.96 0.65 -1.56
C SER A 132 2.42 1.08 -2.93
N ILE A 133 2.91 0.47 -4.00
CA ILE A 133 2.46 0.72 -5.37
C ILE A 133 0.98 0.40 -5.54
N LEU A 134 0.55 -0.76 -5.04
CA LEU A 134 -0.84 -1.16 -5.09
C LEU A 134 -1.72 -0.18 -4.32
N LYS A 135 -1.31 0.21 -3.10
CA LYS A 135 -2.04 1.21 -2.31
C LYS A 135 -2.15 2.53 -3.07
N SER A 136 -1.09 2.95 -3.77
CA SER A 136 -1.13 4.14 -4.62
C SER A 136 -2.09 3.98 -5.80
N LYS A 137 -2.16 2.80 -6.43
CA LYS A 137 -3.11 2.54 -7.53
C LYS A 137 -4.56 2.55 -7.05
N ILE A 138 -4.86 1.84 -5.96
CA ILE A 138 -6.19 1.84 -5.35
C ILE A 138 -6.60 3.29 -5.02
N LYS A 139 -5.69 4.08 -4.44
CA LYS A 139 -5.95 5.49 -4.16
C LYS A 139 -6.28 6.30 -5.42
N LYS A 140 -5.57 6.09 -6.53
CA LYS A 140 -5.89 6.75 -7.82
C LYS A 140 -7.29 6.37 -8.30
N ILE A 141 -7.63 5.07 -8.24
CA ILE A 141 -8.97 4.59 -8.61
C ILE A 141 -10.04 5.26 -7.73
N MET A 142 -9.81 5.42 -6.42
CA MET A 142 -10.77 6.06 -5.51
C MET A 142 -10.94 7.55 -5.77
N ASN A 143 -9.87 8.27 -6.09
CA ASN A 143 -9.93 9.69 -6.39
C ASN A 143 -10.87 9.97 -7.58
N ASP A 144 -10.79 9.16 -8.63
CA ASP A 144 -11.55 9.36 -9.87
C ASP A 144 -12.93 8.68 -9.85
N LEU A 145 -13.24 7.90 -8.81
CA LEU A 145 -14.50 7.16 -8.67
C LEU A 145 -15.73 8.09 -8.62
N ALA A 146 -15.64 9.22 -7.90
CA ALA A 146 -16.73 10.19 -7.81
C ALA A 146 -17.10 10.75 -9.20
N GLY A 147 -16.08 11.17 -9.96
CA GLY A 147 -16.29 11.67 -11.33
C GLY A 147 -16.83 10.60 -12.29
N PHE A 148 -16.45 9.34 -12.11
CA PHE A 148 -17.04 8.23 -12.84
C PHE A 148 -18.54 8.06 -12.50
N ILE A 149 -18.90 8.13 -11.22
CA ILE A 149 -20.30 8.02 -10.78
C ILE A 149 -21.15 9.18 -11.33
N ASP A 150 -20.62 10.40 -11.39
CA ASP A 150 -21.33 11.55 -11.96
C ASP A 150 -21.68 11.34 -13.43
N LEU A 151 -20.72 10.84 -14.23
CA LEU A 151 -20.96 10.53 -15.64
C LEU A 151 -21.97 9.41 -15.81
N VAL A 152 -21.95 8.40 -14.93
CA VAL A 152 -22.97 7.35 -14.92
C VAL A 152 -24.34 7.97 -14.59
N ALA A 153 -24.44 8.81 -13.57
CA ALA A 153 -25.69 9.47 -13.18
C ALA A 153 -26.29 10.28 -14.34
N VAL A 154 -25.50 11.10 -15.03
CA VAL A 154 -25.96 11.87 -16.20
C VAL A 154 -26.51 10.96 -17.30
N ASN A 155 -25.84 9.84 -17.61
CA ASN A 155 -26.33 8.89 -18.60
C ASN A 155 -27.65 8.22 -18.16
N LEU A 156 -27.81 7.88 -16.88
CA LEU A 156 -29.07 7.35 -16.35
C LEU A 156 -30.19 8.39 -16.43
N GLN A 157 -29.90 9.67 -16.20
CA GLN A 157 -30.88 10.76 -16.31
C GLN A 157 -31.46 10.87 -17.73
N THR A 158 -30.69 10.51 -18.76
CA THR A 158 -31.15 10.49 -20.17
C THR A 158 -32.01 9.27 -20.51
N GLY A 159 -32.22 8.35 -19.57
CA GLY A 159 -33.03 7.14 -19.74
C GLY A 159 -32.23 5.91 -20.19
N MET A 160 -30.89 5.96 -20.19
CA MET A 160 -30.08 4.76 -20.40
C MET A 160 -30.24 3.79 -19.22
N GLY A 161 -30.38 2.49 -19.52
CA GLY A 161 -30.34 1.45 -18.51
C GLY A 161 -28.98 1.40 -17.78
N ILE A 162 -28.98 1.00 -16.52
CA ILE A 162 -27.80 1.01 -15.63
C ILE A 162 -26.60 0.29 -16.26
N GLU A 163 -26.81 -0.92 -16.80
CA GLU A 163 -25.74 -1.71 -17.41
C GLU A 163 -25.15 -1.05 -18.66
N ALA A 164 -26.02 -0.46 -19.50
CA ALA A 164 -25.61 0.24 -20.71
C ALA A 164 -24.84 1.53 -20.39
N ALA A 165 -25.33 2.31 -19.41
CA ALA A 165 -24.66 3.53 -18.95
C ALA A 165 -23.28 3.22 -18.36
N LEU A 166 -23.17 2.18 -17.52
CA LEU A 166 -21.89 1.77 -16.94
C LEU A 166 -20.89 1.35 -18.01
N LYS A 167 -21.35 0.62 -19.05
CA LYS A 167 -20.52 0.21 -20.19
C LYS A 167 -20.06 1.38 -21.05
N HIS A 168 -20.95 2.34 -21.30
CA HIS A 168 -20.62 3.54 -22.05
C HIS A 168 -19.56 4.38 -21.32
N VAL A 169 -19.83 4.73 -20.05
CA VAL A 169 -18.90 5.52 -19.24
C VAL A 169 -17.58 4.80 -19.03
N ALA A 170 -17.57 3.48 -18.78
CA ALA A 170 -16.31 2.74 -18.62
C ALA A 170 -15.43 2.82 -19.86
N THR A 171 -16.02 2.86 -21.05
CA THR A 171 -15.28 2.96 -22.32
C THR A 171 -14.70 4.37 -22.50
N ASP A 172 -15.49 5.40 -22.20
CA ASP A 172 -15.08 6.81 -22.36
C ASP A 172 -14.06 7.24 -21.29
N PHE A 173 -14.17 6.70 -20.08
CA PHE A 173 -13.29 7.01 -18.95
C PHE A 173 -11.87 6.46 -19.09
N LYS A 174 -11.61 5.65 -20.13
CA LYS A 174 -10.31 5.01 -20.39
C LYS A 174 -9.16 6.03 -20.49
N ILE A 175 -9.45 7.23 -21.00
CA ILE A 175 -8.45 8.30 -21.17
C ILE A 175 -8.08 8.91 -19.81
N LEU A 176 -9.05 9.04 -18.89
CA LEU A 176 -8.83 9.66 -17.59
C LEU A 176 -8.16 8.70 -16.61
N ASN A 177 -8.71 7.49 -16.47
CA ASN A 177 -8.15 6.48 -15.59
C ASN A 177 -8.31 5.06 -16.17
N PRO A 178 -7.24 4.51 -16.78
CA PRO A 178 -7.28 3.18 -17.37
C PRO A 178 -7.41 2.06 -16.33
N ASP A 179 -6.95 2.27 -15.09
CA ASP A 179 -7.04 1.27 -14.03
C ASP A 179 -8.51 1.13 -13.56
N LEU A 180 -9.25 2.24 -13.40
CA LEU A 180 -10.68 2.21 -13.06
C LEU A 180 -11.52 1.59 -14.18
N THR A 181 -11.28 1.99 -15.43
CA THR A 181 -11.95 1.39 -16.62
C THR A 181 -11.76 -0.12 -16.67
N TYR A 182 -10.54 -0.60 -16.41
CA TYR A 182 -10.26 -2.04 -16.42
C TYR A 182 -11.09 -2.79 -15.38
N VAL A 183 -11.17 -2.26 -14.15
CA VAL A 183 -11.98 -2.84 -13.08
C VAL A 183 -13.45 -2.86 -13.46
N MET A 184 -14.00 -1.74 -13.95
CA MET A 184 -15.42 -1.63 -14.30
C MET A 184 -15.80 -2.52 -15.49
N LEU A 185 -15.00 -2.54 -16.56
CA LEU A 185 -15.23 -3.44 -17.70
C LEU A 185 -15.19 -4.93 -17.30
N ARG A 186 -14.32 -5.30 -16.34
CA ARG A 186 -14.27 -6.67 -15.82
C ARG A 186 -15.56 -7.02 -15.08
N ILE A 187 -16.09 -6.11 -14.27
CA ILE A 187 -17.35 -6.31 -13.55
C ILE A 187 -18.53 -6.38 -14.52
N ILE A 188 -18.58 -5.53 -15.55
CA ILE A 188 -19.62 -5.59 -16.59
C ILE A 188 -19.60 -6.94 -17.33
N ARG A 189 -18.42 -7.43 -17.74
CA ARG A 189 -18.32 -8.77 -18.35
C ARG A 189 -18.75 -9.88 -17.40
N LYS A 190 -18.51 -9.70 -16.11
CA LYS A 190 -18.92 -10.67 -15.09
C LYS A 190 -20.42 -10.62 -14.83
N SER A 191 -21.03 -9.43 -14.86
CA SER A 191 -22.48 -9.28 -14.70
C SER A 191 -23.27 -9.93 -15.83
N GLU A 192 -22.73 -9.97 -17.05
CA GLU A 192 -23.30 -10.72 -18.18
C GLU A 192 -23.40 -12.24 -17.90
N ILE A 193 -22.60 -12.79 -16.97
CA ILE A 193 -22.58 -14.23 -16.64
C ILE A 193 -23.31 -14.53 -15.33
N THR A 194 -23.03 -13.76 -14.27
CA THR A 194 -23.53 -14.04 -12.90
C THR A 194 -24.65 -13.11 -12.43
N GLY A 195 -25.04 -12.14 -13.26
CA GLY A 195 -25.96 -11.06 -12.88
C GLY A 195 -25.25 -9.88 -12.19
N MET A 196 -25.84 -8.69 -12.34
CA MET A 196 -25.26 -7.42 -11.84
C MET A 196 -25.12 -7.38 -10.32
N SER A 197 -26.11 -7.87 -9.57
CA SER A 197 -26.06 -7.88 -8.11
C SER A 197 -24.86 -8.67 -7.57
N GLN A 198 -24.64 -9.90 -8.09
CA GLN A 198 -23.52 -10.75 -7.70
C GLN A 198 -22.17 -10.15 -8.10
N ALA A 199 -22.10 -9.58 -9.32
CA ALA A 199 -20.87 -8.94 -9.80
C ALA A 199 -20.46 -7.74 -8.93
N LEU A 200 -21.42 -6.96 -8.43
CA LEU A 200 -21.17 -5.87 -7.49
C LEU A 200 -20.74 -6.35 -6.10
N GLN A 201 -21.32 -7.45 -5.60
CA GLN A 201 -20.84 -8.05 -4.34
C GLN A 201 -19.37 -8.48 -4.49
N ASP A 202 -19.06 -9.14 -5.60
CA ASP A 202 -17.70 -9.55 -5.91
C ASP A 202 -16.75 -8.36 -6.05
N LEU A 203 -17.20 -7.22 -6.59
CA LEU A 203 -16.43 -5.97 -6.61
C LEU A 203 -16.13 -5.45 -5.20
N SER A 204 -17.11 -5.50 -4.28
CA SER A 204 -16.92 -5.02 -2.90
C SER A 204 -15.94 -5.89 -2.10
N VAL A 205 -15.91 -7.19 -2.39
CA VAL A 205 -14.97 -8.15 -1.81
C VAL A 205 -13.57 -7.96 -2.41
N SER A 206 -13.52 -7.69 -3.70
CA SER A 206 -12.35 -7.46 -4.54
C SER A 206 -11.58 -6.17 -4.27
N LEU A 207 -12.28 -5.09 -3.91
CA LEU A 207 -11.74 -3.78 -3.60
C LEU A 207 -12.39 -3.32 -2.30
N PRO A 208 -11.81 -3.68 -1.13
CA PRO A 208 -12.42 -3.44 0.17
C PRO A 208 -12.19 -1.99 0.63
N THR A 209 -12.55 -1.01 -0.20
CA THR A 209 -12.52 0.41 0.16
C THR A 209 -13.92 0.87 0.55
N ALA A 210 -14.01 1.92 1.37
CA ALA A 210 -15.30 2.42 1.84
C ALA A 210 -16.15 2.94 0.67
N GLU A 211 -15.51 3.67 -0.24
CA GLU A 211 -16.13 4.29 -1.42
C GLU A 211 -16.74 3.25 -2.36
N ILE A 212 -16.03 2.14 -2.62
CA ILE A 212 -16.55 1.04 -3.45
C ILE A 212 -17.71 0.30 -2.76
N ARG A 213 -17.65 0.10 -1.44
CA ARG A 213 -18.75 -0.53 -0.70
C ARG A 213 -20.01 0.31 -0.72
N MET A 214 -19.89 1.63 -0.57
CA MET A 214 -21.02 2.56 -0.69
C MET A 214 -21.59 2.51 -2.12
N PHE A 215 -20.73 2.56 -3.13
CA PHE A 215 -21.15 2.42 -4.53
C PHE A 215 -21.89 1.12 -4.80
N CYS A 216 -21.34 -0.03 -4.41
CA CYS A 216 -22.00 -1.32 -4.62
C CYS A 216 -23.35 -1.41 -3.90
N THR A 217 -23.45 -0.87 -2.68
CA THR A 217 -24.71 -0.85 -1.92
C THR A 217 -25.77 0.00 -2.61
N VAL A 218 -25.42 1.23 -3.00
CA VAL A 218 -26.34 2.15 -3.69
C VAL A 218 -26.79 1.56 -5.03
N MET A 219 -25.86 0.98 -5.79
CA MET A 219 -26.14 0.34 -7.07
C MET A 219 -26.94 -0.97 -6.94
N GLN A 220 -26.84 -1.71 -5.83
CA GLN A 220 -27.71 -2.86 -5.59
C GLN A 220 -29.14 -2.45 -5.23
N GLN A 221 -29.30 -1.40 -4.43
CA GLN A 221 -30.62 -0.85 -4.10
C GLN A 221 -31.31 -0.32 -5.37
N SER A 222 -30.56 0.44 -6.14
CA SER A 222 -30.83 0.91 -7.50
C SER A 222 -31.45 -0.11 -8.46
N LEU A 223 -30.93 -1.34 -8.52
CA LEU A 223 -31.44 -2.38 -9.43
C LEU A 223 -32.90 -2.76 -9.14
N ASN A 224 -33.37 -2.52 -7.91
CA ASN A 224 -34.74 -2.82 -7.49
C ASN A 224 -35.70 -1.61 -7.61
N PHE A 225 -35.18 -0.38 -7.72
CA PHE A 225 -35.97 0.86 -7.72
C PHE A 225 -35.69 1.69 -8.98
N GLY A 226 -36.49 1.48 -10.03
CA GLY A 226 -36.20 1.94 -11.40
C GLY A 226 -36.39 3.42 -11.74
N SER A 227 -36.70 4.35 -10.81
CA SER A 227 -37.11 5.72 -11.20
C SER A 227 -36.43 6.91 -10.51
N SER A 228 -35.81 6.78 -9.32
CA SER A 228 -35.22 7.94 -8.63
C SER A 228 -33.70 7.94 -8.49
N ILE A 229 -33.03 6.89 -8.98
CA ILE A 229 -31.62 6.55 -8.71
C ILE A 229 -30.58 7.66 -8.98
N TYR A 230 -30.90 8.60 -9.88
CA TYR A 230 -30.03 9.73 -10.22
C TYR A 230 -29.62 10.51 -8.97
N HIS A 231 -30.58 10.85 -8.11
CA HIS A 231 -30.33 11.64 -6.91
C HIS A 231 -29.43 10.91 -5.91
N GLN A 232 -29.58 9.59 -5.77
CA GLN A 232 -28.75 8.78 -4.89
C GLN A 232 -27.31 8.67 -5.40
N LEU A 233 -27.10 8.58 -6.72
CA LEU A 233 -25.74 8.56 -7.29
C LEU A 233 -25.04 9.92 -7.15
N VAL A 234 -25.76 11.03 -7.37
CA VAL A 234 -25.21 12.38 -7.18
C VAL A 234 -24.88 12.64 -5.71
N GLN A 235 -25.76 12.23 -4.79
CA GLN A 235 -25.47 12.29 -3.36
C GLN A 235 -24.24 11.45 -3.02
N LEU A 236 -24.16 10.21 -3.50
CA LEU A 236 -23.01 9.33 -3.29
C LEU A 236 -21.70 9.95 -3.78
N SER A 237 -21.70 10.56 -4.97
CA SER A 237 -20.51 11.25 -5.50
C SER A 237 -20.08 12.40 -4.59
N THR A 238 -21.04 13.16 -4.05
CA THR A 238 -20.80 14.23 -3.09
C THR A 238 -20.22 13.69 -1.79
N ASP A 239 -20.79 12.62 -1.23
CA ASP A 239 -20.30 11.96 -0.01
C ASP A 239 -18.86 11.44 -0.20
N ILE A 240 -18.54 10.85 -1.37
CA ILE A 240 -17.17 10.40 -1.68
C ILE A 240 -16.19 11.59 -1.73
N ARG A 241 -16.59 12.71 -2.35
CA ARG A 241 -15.76 13.93 -2.38
C ARG A 241 -15.53 14.50 -0.98
N GLU A 242 -16.54 14.45 -0.12
CA GLU A 242 -16.42 14.87 1.28
C GLU A 242 -15.44 13.97 2.04
N ILE A 243 -15.51 12.64 1.89
CA ILE A 243 -14.53 11.70 2.47
C ILE A 243 -13.11 12.02 1.99
N GLN A 244 -12.94 12.32 0.71
CA GLN A 244 -11.64 12.70 0.16
C GLN A 244 -11.12 14.01 0.78
N LEU A 245 -12.00 14.99 0.99
CA LEU A 245 -11.68 16.27 1.62
C LEU A 245 -11.28 16.07 3.09
N LEU A 246 -12.05 15.32 3.87
CA LEU A 246 -11.72 14.99 5.26
C LEU A 246 -10.37 14.29 5.36
N ALA A 247 -10.07 13.38 4.44
CA ALA A 247 -8.78 12.70 4.38
C ALA A 247 -7.61 13.63 4.00
N ILE A 248 -7.88 14.76 3.34
CA ILE A 248 -6.89 15.81 3.08
C ILE A 248 -6.73 16.68 4.34
N GLU A 249 -7.82 17.08 4.98
CA GLU A 249 -7.81 17.88 6.20
C GLU A 249 -7.08 17.19 7.35
N GLU A 250 -7.29 15.88 7.54
CA GLU A 250 -6.56 15.08 8.54
C GLU A 250 -5.03 15.15 8.31
N LYS A 251 -4.60 15.10 7.04
CA LYS A 251 -3.19 15.21 6.67
C LYS A 251 -2.65 16.62 6.89
N LEU A 252 -3.45 17.65 6.65
CA LEU A 252 -3.07 19.04 6.89
C LEU A 252 -2.97 19.35 8.39
N GLY A 253 -3.93 18.86 9.20
CA GLY A 253 -3.91 19.02 10.64
C GLY A 253 -2.67 18.41 11.28
N THR A 254 -2.30 17.20 10.86
CA THR A 254 -1.06 16.54 11.33
C THR A 254 0.21 17.18 10.79
N LEU A 255 0.16 17.86 9.65
CA LEU A 255 1.30 18.60 9.10
C LEU A 255 1.63 19.84 9.95
N SER A 256 0.61 20.58 10.40
CA SER A 256 0.79 21.75 11.27
C SER A 256 1.55 21.41 12.55
N ALA A 257 1.19 20.29 13.20
CA ALA A 257 1.88 19.81 14.40
C ALA A 257 3.34 19.39 14.12
N LYS A 258 3.66 18.88 12.92
CA LYS A 258 5.04 18.51 12.57
C LYS A 258 5.94 19.72 12.33
N MET A 259 5.38 20.86 11.93
CA MET A 259 6.15 22.08 11.69
C MET A 259 6.63 22.76 12.99
N SER A 260 5.95 22.54 14.12
CA SER A 260 6.36 23.12 15.40
C SER A 260 7.60 22.46 16.00
N VAL A 261 7.86 21.19 15.69
CA VAL A 261 8.97 20.43 16.28
C VAL A 261 10.35 21.01 15.89
N PRO A 262 10.67 21.24 14.60
CA PRO A 262 11.89 21.95 14.23
C PRO A 262 11.97 23.34 14.85
N LEU A 263 10.87 24.10 14.86
CA LEU A 263 10.85 25.46 15.41
C LEU A 263 11.22 25.48 16.89
N ILE A 264 10.62 24.60 17.70
CA ILE A 264 10.94 24.47 19.12
C ILE A 264 12.41 24.06 19.28
N LEU A 265 12.88 23.07 18.50
CA LEU A 265 14.28 22.64 18.57
C LEU A 265 15.25 23.79 18.26
N PHE A 266 15.01 24.55 17.19
CA PHE A 266 15.90 25.61 16.74
C PHE A 266 15.82 26.89 17.60
N ILE A 267 14.72 27.14 18.31
CA ILE A 267 14.57 28.33 19.15
C ILE A 267 14.88 28.02 20.61
N MET A 268 14.34 26.93 21.19
CA MET A 268 14.55 26.62 22.61
C MET A 268 15.98 26.18 22.94
N PHE A 269 16.62 25.34 22.12
CA PHE A 269 17.98 24.88 22.44
C PHE A 269 18.99 26.04 22.54
N PRO A 270 19.05 26.99 21.57
CA PRO A 270 19.95 28.13 21.68
C PRO A 270 19.64 29.02 22.88
N ILE A 271 18.35 29.23 23.20
CA ILE A 271 17.95 30.01 24.37
C ILE A 271 18.45 29.34 25.66
N ILE A 272 18.27 28.03 25.80
CA ILE A 272 18.75 27.27 26.96
C ILE A 272 20.26 27.39 27.11
N ILE A 273 21.01 27.23 26.01
CA ILE A 273 22.48 27.37 25.99
C ILE A 273 22.89 28.79 26.41
N LEU A 274 22.20 29.82 25.89
CA LEU A 274 22.51 31.21 26.20
C LEU A 274 22.28 31.57 27.67
N ILE A 275 21.23 31.00 28.29
CA ILE A 275 20.93 31.21 29.72
C ILE A 275 21.89 30.40 30.62
N LEU A 276 22.23 29.17 30.26
CA LEU A 276 23.13 28.30 31.05
C LEU A 276 24.60 28.73 30.96
N ALA A 277 25.05 29.25 29.81
CA ALA A 277 26.43 29.66 29.59
C ALA A 277 27.03 30.53 30.71
N PRO A 278 26.40 31.63 31.16
CA PRO A 278 26.93 32.44 32.27
C PRO A 278 26.89 31.72 33.62
N GLY A 279 25.91 30.83 33.83
CA GLY A 279 25.83 30.02 35.06
C GLY A 279 26.97 29.01 35.16
N VAL A 280 27.27 28.32 34.06
CA VAL A 280 28.38 27.36 33.97
C VAL A 280 29.74 28.06 34.09
N MET A 281 29.92 29.21 33.44
CA MET A 281 31.16 30.01 33.57
C MET A 281 31.44 30.43 35.02
N ARG A 282 30.40 30.73 35.81
CA ARG A 282 30.56 31.10 37.22
C ARG A 282 30.94 29.92 38.13
N VAL A 283 30.52 28.71 37.79
CA VAL A 283 30.75 27.50 38.60
C VAL A 283 32.09 26.83 38.28
N PHE A 284 32.62 26.99 37.06
CA PHE A 284 33.92 26.47 36.64
C PHE A 284 34.96 27.59 36.32
N PRO A 285 35.33 28.44 37.28
CA PRO A 285 36.29 29.51 37.04
C PRO A 285 37.75 29.02 36.84
N HIS A 286 38.04 27.74 37.07
CA HIS A 286 39.41 27.18 37.00
C HIS A 286 39.68 26.28 35.78
N VAL A 287 38.76 26.22 34.82
CA VAL A 287 38.89 25.35 33.62
C VAL A 287 38.99 26.16 32.32
N PHE A 288 38.99 27.50 32.40
CA PHE A 288 39.25 28.42 31.28
C PHE A 288 40.25 29.49 31.68
#